data_AF-A0A6B0R3V8-F1
#
_entry.id   AF-A0A6B0R3V8-F1
#
_cell.length_a   1.000
_cell.length_b   1.000
_cell.length_c   1.000
_cell.angle_alpha   90.00
_cell.angle_beta   90.00
_cell.angle_gamma   90.00
#
_symmetry.space_group_name_H-M   'P 1'
#
loop_
_entity.id
_entity.type
_entity.pdbx_description
1 polymer ?
#
loop_
_entity_poly.entity_id
_entity_poly.type
_entity_poly.pdbx_seq_one_letter_code
_entity_poly.pdbx_strand_id
1 'polypeptide(L)'
;MATQAKRRRVAGPAGSDDDPAPVASFLSWCQRVGLELSPKVAVSRQGTVAGYGMVARESVQPGELLFAVPRAALLSQHTCSISGVLERERGALQSQSGWVPLLLALLHEMQAPASPWSPYFALWPELGRLQHPMFWPEEERRRLLQGTGVPEAVEKDLVNIRSEYYSIVLPFMDAHPDLFSPRVRSLELYRQLVALVMAYSFQEPLEEEEDEKEPNSPLMVPAADILNHLANHNANLEYSPTCLRMVAIQPIPKGHEIFNTYGQMANWQLIHMYGFAEPYPDNTNDTADIQMVTVREAALQGTKVEAERLLLYERWDFLCKLEMVGEEGAFVIGREEVLTEEELATTLKVLCMPAEEFREFKDQNGWEDDKSEEDSLTITDIPKLKASWRQLLRDSVLLTLQTYATDLKTEQDLLSNKEAYAALSWREQQALQVRYGQKMILHRLLELTR
;
A
#
# COMPACT_ATOMS: atom_id res chain seq x y z
N MET A 1 18.48 28.41 5.65
CA MET A 1 18.30 28.05 7.07
C MET A 1 17.48 26.77 7.08
N ALA A 2 18.10 25.65 7.44
CA ALA A 2 17.54 24.31 7.27
C ALA A 2 16.50 24.00 8.36
N THR A 3 15.28 23.66 7.93
CA THR A 3 14.23 23.11 8.77
C THR A 3 14.61 21.68 9.18
N GLN A 4 14.80 21.47 10.49
CA GLN A 4 14.94 20.12 11.06
C GLN A 4 13.70 19.29 10.71
N ALA A 5 13.90 18.15 10.06
CA ALA A 5 12.89 17.08 10.01
C ALA A 5 12.57 16.67 11.45
N LYS A 6 11.44 17.13 11.98
CA LYS A 6 10.99 16.85 13.34
C LYS A 6 9.87 15.82 13.31
N ARG A 7 10.19 14.58 12.94
CA ARG A 7 9.39 13.45 13.43
C ARG A 7 9.74 13.26 14.90
N ARG A 8 8.75 13.38 15.79
CA ARG A 8 8.95 13.27 17.23
C ARG A 8 9.23 11.80 17.55
N ARG A 9 10.42 11.52 18.11
CA ARG A 9 10.85 10.21 18.60
C ARG A 9 9.72 9.59 19.44
N VAL A 10 9.19 8.46 19.00
CA VAL A 10 8.31 7.65 19.86
C VAL A 10 9.22 6.99 20.88
N ALA A 11 9.11 7.41 22.15
CA ALA A 11 9.74 6.69 23.25
C ALA A 11 8.96 5.38 23.42
N GLY A 12 9.41 4.33 22.73
CA GLY A 12 9.04 2.97 23.08
C GLY A 12 9.47 2.68 24.53
N PRO A 13 8.83 1.72 25.22
CA PRO A 13 9.30 1.30 26.54
C PRO A 13 10.78 0.92 26.41
N ALA A 14 11.60 1.37 27.35
CA ALA A 14 13.00 0.97 27.46
C ALA A 14 13.07 -0.52 27.80
N GLY A 15 12.84 -1.35 26.78
CA GLY A 15 13.05 -2.79 26.80
C GLY A 15 14.53 -3.06 26.59
N SER A 16 15.07 -3.91 27.45
CA SER A 16 16.45 -4.36 27.50
C SER A 16 16.85 -5.27 26.31
N ASP A 17 16.75 -4.78 25.06
CA ASP A 17 17.03 -5.57 23.84
C ASP A 17 18.05 -4.88 22.91
N ASP A 18 19.17 -4.41 23.46
CA ASP A 18 20.41 -4.18 22.71
C ASP A 18 21.23 -5.48 22.71
N ASP A 19 20.64 -6.61 22.30
CA ASP A 19 21.45 -7.79 21.98
C ASP A 19 22.06 -7.57 20.58
N PRO A 20 23.37 -7.33 20.45
CA PRO A 20 24.00 -7.18 19.15
C PRO A 20 24.09 -8.51 18.39
N ALA A 21 23.79 -9.65 19.01
CA ALA A 21 24.02 -10.97 18.44
C ALA A 21 23.22 -11.25 17.16
N PRO A 22 21.91 -10.95 17.05
CA PRO A 22 21.16 -11.17 15.81
C PRO A 22 21.72 -10.36 14.64
N VAL A 23 22.06 -9.08 14.86
CA VAL A 23 22.64 -8.20 13.83
C VAL A 23 24.03 -8.69 13.42
N ALA A 24 24.88 -9.08 14.37
CA ALA A 24 26.21 -9.61 14.06
C ALA A 24 26.14 -10.93 13.26
N SER A 25 25.19 -11.81 13.60
CA SER A 25 24.94 -13.07 12.89
C SER A 25 24.43 -12.82 11.47
N PHE A 26 23.50 -11.87 11.31
CA PHE A 26 23.01 -11.41 10.01
C PHE A 26 24.13 -10.83 9.14
N LEU A 27 24.95 -9.93 9.65
CA LEU A 27 26.07 -9.34 8.89
C LEU A 27 27.11 -10.40 8.48
N SER A 28 27.38 -11.38 9.35
CA SER A 28 28.24 -12.52 9.01
C SER A 28 27.62 -13.39 7.92
N TRP A 29 26.30 -13.56 7.94
CA TRP A 29 25.56 -14.25 6.90
C TRP A 29 25.59 -13.50 5.57
N CYS A 30 25.42 -12.18 5.57
CA CYS A 30 25.52 -11.33 4.38
C CYS A 30 26.83 -11.59 3.63
N GLN A 31 27.97 -11.60 4.34
CA GLN A 31 29.27 -11.90 3.76
C GLN A 31 29.34 -13.29 3.10
N ARG A 32 28.72 -14.32 3.71
CA ARG A 32 28.72 -15.68 3.16
C ARG A 32 27.90 -15.82 1.89
N VAL A 33 26.80 -15.06 1.76
CA VAL A 33 25.91 -15.12 0.60
C VAL A 33 26.25 -14.08 -0.47
N GLY A 34 27.32 -13.29 -0.28
CA GLY A 34 27.74 -12.26 -1.22
C GLY A 34 26.90 -10.97 -1.18
N LEU A 35 26.15 -10.75 -0.10
CA LEU A 35 25.42 -9.49 0.14
C LEU A 35 26.40 -8.48 0.75
N GLU A 36 26.74 -7.47 -0.02
CA GLU A 36 27.76 -6.47 0.34
C GLU A 36 27.10 -5.19 0.85
N LEU A 37 27.40 -4.79 2.10
CA LEU A 37 26.98 -3.51 2.66
C LEU A 37 28.12 -2.49 2.58
N SER A 38 27.80 -1.26 2.21
CA SER A 38 28.72 -0.13 2.28
C SER A 38 29.20 0.08 3.72
N PRO A 39 30.49 0.39 3.96
CA PRO A 39 30.99 0.72 5.30
C PRO A 39 30.35 2.00 5.86
N LYS A 40 29.67 2.80 5.02
CA LYS A 40 28.96 4.01 5.44
C LYS A 40 27.58 3.73 6.04
N VAL A 41 27.07 2.50 6.03
CA VAL A 41 25.74 2.18 6.58
C VAL A 41 25.81 1.27 7.82
N ALA A 42 24.77 1.30 8.64
CA ALA A 42 24.63 0.46 9.83
C ALA A 42 23.18 0.01 10.00
N VAL A 43 22.96 -1.29 10.18
CA VAL A 43 21.69 -1.78 10.76
C VAL A 43 21.66 -1.39 12.23
N SER A 44 20.56 -0.77 12.67
CA SER A 44 20.41 -0.20 14.01
C SER A 44 18.95 -0.27 14.47
N ARG A 45 18.71 -0.32 15.79
CA ARG A 45 17.41 0.01 16.41
C ARG A 45 17.42 1.39 17.07
N GLN A 46 18.59 2.02 17.13
CA GLN A 46 18.79 3.34 17.71
C GLN A 46 18.76 4.39 16.61
N GLY A 47 17.96 5.44 16.83
CA GLY A 47 17.81 6.53 15.86
C GLY A 47 16.90 6.21 14.67
N THR A 48 16.10 5.15 14.78
CA THR A 48 15.14 4.72 13.75
C THR A 48 13.72 5.14 14.09
N VAL A 49 12.85 5.26 13.07
CA VAL A 49 11.43 5.58 13.27
C VAL A 49 10.64 4.43 13.88
N ALA A 50 11.01 3.19 13.56
CA ALA A 50 10.40 1.96 14.07
C ALA A 50 11.39 0.81 14.00
N GLY A 51 11.39 -0.08 15.00
CA GLY A 51 12.12 -1.35 14.97
C GLY A 51 13.58 -1.23 14.50
N TYR A 52 13.96 -2.14 13.61
CA TYR A 52 15.22 -2.02 12.87
C TYR A 52 15.09 -1.00 11.74
N GLY A 53 16.21 -0.37 11.42
CA GLY A 53 16.39 0.52 10.28
C GLY A 53 17.87 0.57 9.90
N MET A 54 18.19 1.26 8.80
CA MET A 54 19.58 1.56 8.44
C MET A 54 19.91 3.03 8.68
N VAL A 55 21.08 3.29 9.25
CA VAL A 55 21.55 4.66 9.57
C VAL A 55 22.90 4.90 8.90
N ALA A 56 23.08 6.12 8.39
CA ALA A 56 24.34 6.56 7.80
C ALA A 56 25.43 6.77 8.88
N ARG A 57 26.48 5.95 8.86
CA ARG A 57 27.70 6.12 9.70
C ARG A 57 28.52 7.32 9.29
N GLU A 58 28.48 7.66 8.01
CA GLU A 58 29.13 8.80 7.37
C GLU A 58 28.16 9.43 6.39
N SER A 59 28.43 10.65 5.94
CA SER A 59 27.58 11.29 4.92
C SER A 59 27.65 10.52 3.59
N VAL A 60 26.48 10.28 3.00
CA VAL A 60 26.28 9.60 1.73
C VAL A 60 25.79 10.59 0.68
N GLN A 61 26.39 10.56 -0.51
CA GLN A 61 25.98 11.39 -1.65
C GLN A 61 24.90 10.70 -2.50
N PRO A 62 24.08 11.47 -3.24
CA PRO A 62 23.21 10.91 -4.26
C PRO A 62 23.98 10.05 -5.28
N GLY A 63 23.40 8.92 -5.67
CA GLY A 63 23.98 7.92 -6.56
C GLY A 63 24.96 6.94 -5.87
N GLU A 64 25.29 7.11 -4.59
CA GLU A 64 26.12 6.14 -3.88
C GLU A 64 25.36 4.83 -3.62
N LEU A 65 26.02 3.70 -3.92
CA LEU A 65 25.54 2.36 -3.59
C LEU A 65 25.59 2.14 -2.08
N LEU A 66 24.43 1.79 -1.49
CA LEU A 66 24.31 1.49 -0.08
C LEU A 66 24.60 0.02 0.20
N PHE A 67 24.03 -0.87 -0.60
CA PHE A 67 24.31 -2.31 -0.59
C PHE A 67 23.79 -2.99 -1.86
N ALA A 68 24.30 -4.19 -2.14
CA ALA A 68 23.84 -5.03 -3.23
C ALA A 68 23.45 -6.43 -2.71
N VAL A 69 22.31 -6.94 -3.18
CA VAL A 69 21.73 -8.23 -2.81
C VAL A 69 21.77 -9.16 -4.03
N PRO A 70 22.62 -10.20 -4.04
CA PRO A 70 22.61 -11.19 -5.13
C PRO A 70 21.25 -11.86 -5.24
N ARG A 71 20.78 -12.15 -6.47
CA ARG A 71 19.48 -12.82 -6.67
C ARG A 71 19.37 -14.18 -5.98
N ALA A 72 20.49 -14.90 -5.84
CA ALA A 72 20.53 -16.18 -5.13
C ALA A 72 20.34 -16.05 -3.60
N ALA A 73 20.50 -14.85 -3.02
CA ALA A 73 20.28 -14.60 -1.61
C ALA A 73 18.83 -14.27 -1.26
N LEU A 74 18.00 -13.94 -2.28
CA LEU A 74 16.58 -13.67 -2.11
C LEU A 74 15.86 -14.93 -1.60
N LEU A 75 14.81 -14.74 -0.81
CA LEU A 75 13.93 -15.84 -0.43
C LEU A 75 12.63 -15.74 -1.24
N SER A 76 12.44 -16.70 -2.14
CA SER A 76 11.27 -16.81 -3.01
C SER A 76 10.87 -18.27 -3.20
N GLN A 77 9.74 -18.48 -3.88
CA GLN A 77 9.31 -19.82 -4.31
C GLN A 77 10.36 -20.55 -5.18
N HIS A 78 11.28 -19.80 -5.82
CA HIS A 78 12.30 -20.37 -6.72
C HIS A 78 13.63 -20.66 -6.02
N THR A 79 13.98 -19.91 -4.96
CA THR A 79 15.27 -20.08 -4.27
C THR A 79 15.18 -20.99 -3.04
N CYS A 80 13.99 -21.15 -2.45
CA CYS A 80 13.82 -22.00 -1.28
C CYS A 80 14.17 -23.49 -1.55
N SER A 81 14.44 -24.24 -0.49
CA SER A 81 14.88 -25.64 -0.59
C SER A 81 13.81 -26.60 -1.14
N ILE A 82 12.55 -26.17 -1.20
CA ILE A 82 11.42 -26.95 -1.77
C ILE A 82 10.93 -26.41 -3.12
N SER A 83 11.70 -25.56 -3.79
CA SER A 83 11.30 -24.91 -5.05
C SER A 83 10.86 -25.90 -6.13
N GLY A 84 11.54 -27.05 -6.26
CA GLY A 84 11.17 -28.09 -7.21
C GLY A 84 9.81 -28.75 -6.95
N VAL A 85 9.35 -28.77 -5.68
CA VAL A 85 8.01 -29.26 -5.32
C VAL A 85 6.96 -28.19 -5.65
N LEU A 86 7.22 -26.94 -5.28
CA LEU A 86 6.32 -25.81 -5.55
C LEU A 86 6.09 -25.63 -7.06
N GLU A 87 7.15 -25.71 -7.86
CA GLU A 87 7.06 -25.58 -9.33
C GLU A 87 6.25 -26.73 -9.95
N ARG A 88 6.50 -27.97 -9.52
CA ARG A 88 5.76 -29.14 -10.01
C ARG A 88 4.27 -29.04 -9.72
N GLU A 89 3.89 -28.42 -8.61
CA GLU A 89 2.50 -28.31 -8.15
C GLU A 89 1.88 -26.93 -8.38
N ARG A 90 2.52 -26.07 -9.19
CA ARG A 90 2.09 -24.69 -9.44
C ARG A 90 0.61 -24.53 -9.77
N GLY A 91 0.03 -25.48 -10.52
CA GLY A 91 -1.40 -25.44 -10.88
C GLY A 91 -2.34 -25.63 -9.69
N ALA A 92 -1.95 -26.44 -8.69
CA ALA A 92 -2.73 -26.64 -7.47
C ALA A 92 -2.54 -25.49 -6.46
N LEU A 93 -1.48 -24.68 -6.61
CA LEU A 93 -1.13 -23.57 -5.73
C LEU A 93 -1.67 -22.21 -6.23
N GLN A 94 -2.43 -22.20 -7.31
CA GLN A 94 -3.07 -20.99 -7.82
C GLN A 94 -4.10 -20.46 -6.82
N SER A 95 -4.07 -19.14 -6.60
CA SER A 95 -4.94 -18.43 -5.67
C SER A 95 -5.19 -17.02 -6.20
N GLN A 96 -6.18 -16.32 -5.63
CA GLN A 96 -6.47 -14.94 -6.01
C GLN A 96 -5.29 -14.00 -5.71
N SER A 97 -4.55 -14.24 -4.62
CA SER A 97 -3.37 -13.44 -4.27
C SER A 97 -2.15 -13.78 -5.13
N GLY A 98 -2.02 -15.04 -5.57
CA GLY A 98 -0.79 -15.55 -6.17
C GLY A 98 0.36 -15.75 -5.18
N TRP A 99 0.13 -15.58 -3.87
CA TRP A 99 1.19 -15.57 -2.84
C TRP A 99 1.41 -16.92 -2.17
N VAL A 100 0.51 -17.88 -2.38
CA VAL A 100 0.56 -19.21 -1.75
C VAL A 100 1.95 -19.89 -1.87
N PRO A 101 2.63 -19.91 -3.03
CA PRO A 101 3.92 -20.60 -3.10
C PRO A 101 5.02 -19.89 -2.29
N LEU A 102 5.04 -18.55 -2.22
CA LEU A 102 5.95 -17.83 -1.32
C LEU A 102 5.63 -18.17 0.14
N LEU A 103 4.35 -18.13 0.53
CA LEU A 103 3.92 -18.42 1.91
C LEU A 103 4.31 -19.84 2.33
N LEU A 104 4.18 -20.82 1.44
CA LEU A 104 4.66 -22.19 1.66
C LEU A 104 6.19 -22.26 1.78
N ALA A 105 6.93 -21.51 0.97
CA ALA A 105 8.38 -21.40 1.10
C ALA A 105 8.77 -20.84 2.48
N LEU A 106 8.11 -19.78 2.96
CA LEU A 106 8.34 -19.21 4.30
C LEU A 106 8.01 -20.22 5.40
N LEU A 107 6.84 -20.85 5.34
CA LEU A 107 6.41 -21.87 6.31
C LEU A 107 7.41 -23.02 6.41
N HIS A 108 7.97 -23.47 5.27
CA HIS A 108 8.96 -24.53 5.24
C HIS A 108 10.31 -24.09 5.81
N GLU A 109 10.85 -22.96 5.35
CA GLU A 109 12.19 -22.50 5.73
C GLU A 109 12.25 -22.08 7.21
N MET A 110 11.18 -21.49 7.76
CA MET A 110 11.14 -21.09 9.18
C MET A 110 11.25 -22.27 10.16
N GLN A 111 10.75 -23.46 9.77
CA GLN A 111 10.82 -24.66 10.60
C GLN A 111 12.00 -25.58 10.24
N ALA A 112 12.69 -25.31 9.13
CA ALA A 112 13.82 -26.10 8.68
C ALA A 112 15.04 -25.88 9.62
N PRO A 113 15.57 -26.93 10.28
CA PRO A 113 16.65 -26.78 11.27
C PRO A 113 17.94 -26.17 10.71
N ALA A 114 18.18 -26.32 9.41
CA ALA A 114 19.37 -25.83 8.71
C ALA A 114 19.01 -24.86 7.58
N SER A 115 17.94 -24.07 7.75
CA SER A 115 17.55 -23.08 6.75
C SER A 115 18.71 -22.13 6.44
N PRO A 116 19.07 -21.93 5.15
CA PRO A 116 20.06 -20.94 4.76
C PRO A 116 19.72 -19.52 5.25
N TRP A 117 18.43 -19.22 5.47
CA TRP A 117 17.93 -17.90 5.86
C TRP A 117 17.71 -17.72 7.35
N SER A 118 18.11 -18.68 8.20
CA SER A 118 17.94 -18.56 9.66
C SER A 118 18.48 -17.24 10.26
N PRO A 119 19.68 -16.73 9.87
CA PRO A 119 20.16 -15.43 10.35
C PRO A 119 19.34 -14.23 9.86
N TYR A 120 18.66 -14.36 8.74
CA TYR A 120 17.74 -13.34 8.22
C TYR A 120 16.43 -13.34 9.00
N PHE A 121 15.82 -14.50 9.27
CA PHE A 121 14.62 -14.61 10.12
C PHE A 121 14.84 -14.09 11.53
N ALA A 122 16.06 -14.11 12.06
CA ALA A 122 16.39 -13.57 13.37
C ALA A 122 16.19 -12.05 13.48
N LEU A 123 16.07 -11.33 12.35
CA LEU A 123 15.77 -9.89 12.32
C LEU A 123 14.28 -9.57 12.06
N TRP A 124 13.45 -10.58 11.80
CA TRP A 124 12.02 -10.37 11.59
C TRP A 124 11.35 -9.81 12.83
N PRO A 125 10.23 -9.07 12.66
CA PRO A 125 9.42 -8.66 13.79
C PRO A 125 8.88 -9.88 14.53
N GLU A 126 8.58 -9.70 15.81
CA GLU A 126 7.77 -10.68 16.55
C GLU A 126 6.39 -10.79 15.88
N LEU A 127 6.09 -11.93 15.25
CA LEU A 127 4.87 -12.14 14.48
C LEU A 127 3.57 -11.89 15.28
N GLY A 128 3.60 -12.12 16.59
CA GLY A 128 2.48 -11.84 17.49
C GLY A 128 2.25 -10.35 17.80
N ARG A 129 3.12 -9.45 17.33
CA ARG A 129 3.07 -7.99 17.58
C ARG A 129 2.89 -7.16 16.30
N LEU A 130 2.53 -7.78 15.19
CA LEU A 130 2.20 -7.08 13.95
C LEU A 130 1.03 -6.11 14.16
N GLN A 131 1.11 -4.93 13.54
CA GLN A 131 0.23 -3.80 13.84
C GLN A 131 -0.91 -3.61 12.84
N HIS A 132 -0.96 -4.43 11.78
CA HIS A 132 -2.00 -4.38 10.74
C HIS A 132 -3.42 -4.38 11.34
N PRO A 133 -4.34 -3.55 10.83
CA PRO A 133 -5.74 -3.47 11.28
C PRO A 133 -6.49 -4.80 11.24
N MET A 134 -6.06 -5.76 10.42
CA MET A 134 -6.61 -7.11 10.46
C MET A 134 -6.53 -7.74 11.85
N PHE A 135 -5.46 -7.47 12.62
CA PHE A 135 -5.25 -7.95 14.00
C PHE A 135 -5.96 -7.13 15.08
N TRP A 136 -6.66 -6.06 14.70
CA TRP A 136 -7.46 -5.29 15.65
C TRP A 136 -8.80 -6.00 15.90
N PRO A 137 -9.41 -5.83 17.09
CA PRO A 137 -10.80 -6.18 17.31
C PRO A 137 -11.69 -5.59 16.21
N GLU A 138 -12.61 -6.39 15.69
CA GLU A 138 -13.45 -6.00 14.55
C GLU A 138 -14.23 -4.70 14.81
N GLU A 139 -14.88 -4.60 15.97
CA GLU A 139 -15.60 -3.39 16.39
C GLU A 139 -14.69 -2.15 16.47
N GLU A 140 -13.46 -2.33 16.96
CA GLU A 140 -12.49 -1.23 17.02
C GLU A 140 -12.06 -0.79 15.62
N ARG A 141 -11.77 -1.75 14.72
CA ARG A 141 -11.43 -1.46 13.33
C ARG A 141 -12.57 -0.75 12.60
N ARG A 142 -13.80 -1.29 12.66
CA ARG A 142 -14.97 -0.70 11.98
C ARG A 142 -15.25 0.71 12.51
N ARG A 143 -15.21 0.92 13.82
CA ARG A 143 -15.46 2.24 14.43
C ARG A 143 -14.38 3.27 14.10
N LEU A 144 -13.09 2.89 14.21
CA LEU A 144 -11.99 3.84 14.06
C LEU A 144 -11.67 4.14 12.59
N LEU A 145 -11.92 3.22 11.67
CA LEU A 145 -11.54 3.37 10.25
C LEU A 145 -12.75 3.44 9.34
N GLN A 146 -13.93 3.79 9.87
CA GLN A 146 -15.15 3.98 9.08
C GLN A 146 -14.93 5.04 7.98
N GLY A 147 -15.26 4.69 6.74
CA GLY A 147 -15.15 5.57 5.57
C GLY A 147 -13.77 5.61 4.93
N THR A 148 -12.76 4.94 5.48
CA THR A 148 -11.38 5.01 4.95
C THR A 148 -11.03 3.94 3.92
N GLY A 149 -11.93 2.98 3.66
CA GLY A 149 -11.70 1.79 2.80
C GLY A 149 -10.94 0.64 3.47
N VAL A 150 -10.32 0.88 4.64
CA VAL A 150 -9.51 -0.13 5.34
C VAL A 150 -10.37 -1.26 5.94
N PRO A 151 -11.55 -1.01 6.56
CA PRO A 151 -12.39 -2.09 7.05
C PRO A 151 -12.80 -3.08 5.95
N GLU A 152 -13.17 -2.57 4.78
CA GLU A 152 -13.60 -3.35 3.61
C GLU A 152 -12.45 -4.18 3.04
N ALA A 153 -11.28 -3.56 2.86
CA ALA A 153 -10.07 -4.24 2.40
C ALA A 153 -9.67 -5.39 3.35
N VAL A 154 -9.67 -5.13 4.66
CA VAL A 154 -9.34 -6.14 5.67
C VAL A 154 -10.37 -7.28 5.70
N GLU A 155 -11.65 -6.99 5.51
CA GLU A 155 -12.69 -8.02 5.46
C GLU A 155 -12.49 -8.95 4.27
N LYS A 156 -12.18 -8.40 3.08
CA LYS A 156 -11.82 -9.15 1.88
C LYS A 156 -10.59 -10.02 2.13
N ASP A 157 -9.54 -9.48 2.73
CA ASP A 157 -8.32 -10.24 3.05
C ASP A 157 -8.60 -11.40 4.00
N LEU A 158 -9.35 -11.17 5.09
CA LEU A 158 -9.64 -12.21 6.07
C LEU A 158 -10.45 -13.37 5.48
N VAL A 159 -11.36 -13.09 4.54
CA VAL A 159 -12.09 -14.11 3.77
C VAL A 159 -11.13 -14.89 2.87
N ASN A 160 -10.29 -14.18 2.10
CA ASN A 160 -9.34 -14.80 1.17
C ASN A 160 -8.30 -15.66 1.88
N ILE A 161 -7.68 -15.15 2.94
CA ILE A 161 -6.70 -15.87 3.76
C ILE A 161 -7.32 -17.14 4.34
N ARG A 162 -8.55 -17.07 4.85
CA ARG A 162 -9.24 -18.25 5.39
C ARG A 162 -9.52 -19.26 4.29
N SER A 163 -10.00 -18.81 3.14
CA SER A 163 -10.29 -19.66 1.97
C SER A 163 -9.03 -20.39 1.52
N GLU A 164 -7.97 -19.64 1.17
CA GLU A 164 -6.68 -20.18 0.73
C GLU A 164 -6.10 -21.18 1.74
N TYR A 165 -6.16 -20.85 3.03
CA TYR A 165 -5.64 -21.73 4.06
C TYR A 165 -6.30 -23.11 4.05
N TYR A 166 -7.63 -23.16 4.02
CA TYR A 166 -8.35 -24.43 4.11
C TYR A 166 -8.47 -25.17 2.77
N SER A 167 -8.52 -24.45 1.64
CA SER A 167 -8.71 -25.08 0.33
C SER A 167 -7.41 -25.45 -0.38
N ILE A 168 -6.30 -24.79 -0.05
CA ILE A 168 -5.01 -24.97 -0.76
C ILE A 168 -3.89 -25.32 0.22
N VAL A 169 -3.60 -24.44 1.18
CA VAL A 169 -2.35 -24.49 1.97
C VAL A 169 -2.34 -25.67 2.95
N LEU A 170 -3.40 -25.85 3.74
CA LEU A 170 -3.50 -26.96 4.69
C LEU A 170 -3.51 -28.32 3.97
N PRO A 171 -4.33 -28.55 2.91
CA PRO A 171 -4.24 -29.78 2.13
C PRO A 171 -2.84 -30.06 1.57
N PHE A 172 -2.13 -29.04 1.08
CA PHE A 172 -0.77 -29.19 0.58
C PHE A 172 0.22 -29.59 1.69
N MET A 173 0.14 -28.97 2.86
CA MET A 173 0.97 -29.34 4.03
C MET A 173 0.64 -30.74 4.56
N ASP A 174 -0.63 -31.16 4.51
CA ASP A 174 -1.05 -32.49 4.91
C ASP A 174 -0.56 -33.58 3.93
N ALA A 175 -0.50 -33.27 2.64
CA ALA A 175 0.08 -34.14 1.62
C ALA A 175 1.61 -34.25 1.70
N HIS A 176 2.28 -33.27 2.31
CA HIS A 176 3.74 -33.19 2.43
C HIS A 176 4.22 -33.10 3.89
N PRO A 177 3.92 -34.10 4.74
CA PRO A 177 4.24 -34.03 6.17
C PRO A 177 5.73 -33.98 6.49
N ASP A 178 6.57 -34.51 5.59
CA ASP A 178 8.04 -34.46 5.72
C ASP A 178 8.60 -33.03 5.52
N LEU A 179 7.85 -32.18 4.82
CA LEU A 179 8.24 -30.78 4.55
C LEU A 179 7.60 -29.80 5.55
N PHE A 180 6.45 -30.16 6.12
CA PHE A 180 5.68 -29.28 7.00
C PHE A 180 5.27 -29.97 8.30
N SER A 181 6.00 -29.65 9.37
CA SER A 181 5.67 -30.15 10.71
C SER A 181 4.28 -29.67 11.19
N PRO A 182 3.63 -30.37 12.13
CA PRO A 182 2.35 -29.94 12.69
C PRO A 182 2.36 -28.54 13.32
N ARG A 183 3.53 -28.03 13.72
CA ARG A 183 3.67 -26.71 14.37
C ARG A 183 3.36 -25.55 13.44
N VAL A 184 3.64 -25.69 12.14
CA VAL A 184 3.40 -24.63 11.15
C VAL A 184 2.01 -24.72 10.51
N ARG A 185 1.26 -25.78 10.79
CA ARG A 185 -0.14 -25.96 10.35
C ARG A 185 -1.09 -25.16 11.25
N SER A 186 -0.97 -23.84 11.18
CA SER A 186 -1.78 -22.90 11.95
C SER A 186 -2.31 -21.79 11.06
N LEU A 187 -3.65 -21.59 11.06
CA LEU A 187 -4.29 -20.47 10.39
C LEU A 187 -3.80 -19.12 10.95
N GLU A 188 -3.50 -19.06 12.25
CA GLU A 188 -2.96 -17.85 12.88
C GLU A 188 -1.57 -17.52 12.35
N LEU A 189 -0.68 -18.51 12.25
CA LEU A 189 0.64 -18.33 11.68
C LEU A 189 0.57 -17.96 10.20
N TYR A 190 -0.29 -18.63 9.42
CA TYR A 190 -0.49 -18.31 8.01
C TYR A 190 -0.90 -16.85 7.83
N ARG A 191 -1.86 -16.38 8.64
CA ARG A 191 -2.29 -14.98 8.63
C ARG A 191 -1.18 -14.00 9.04
N GLN A 192 -0.34 -14.36 10.01
CA GLN A 192 0.84 -13.56 10.37
C GLN A 192 1.84 -13.47 9.21
N LEU A 193 2.05 -14.56 8.47
CA LEU A 193 2.93 -14.58 7.31
C LEU A 193 2.36 -13.82 6.12
N VAL A 194 1.04 -13.84 5.91
CA VAL A 194 0.40 -12.97 4.92
C VAL A 194 0.67 -11.50 5.26
N ALA A 195 0.49 -11.11 6.52
CA ALA A 195 0.81 -9.74 6.97
C ALA A 195 2.30 -9.40 6.86
N LEU A 196 3.18 -10.37 7.06
CA LEU A 196 4.61 -10.20 6.83
C LEU A 196 4.92 -10.00 5.34
N VAL A 197 4.33 -10.81 4.45
CA VAL A 197 4.49 -10.65 2.99
C VAL A 197 3.97 -9.28 2.54
N MET A 198 2.80 -8.84 3.03
CA MET A 198 2.27 -7.50 2.76
C MET A 198 3.27 -6.39 3.13
N ALA A 199 3.94 -6.53 4.28
CA ALA A 199 4.76 -5.45 4.83
C ALA A 199 6.26 -5.51 4.44
N TYR A 200 6.79 -6.66 4.04
CA TYR A 200 8.23 -6.88 3.87
C TYR A 200 8.63 -7.47 2.51
N SER A 201 7.68 -7.96 1.72
CA SER A 201 8.01 -8.47 0.39
C SER A 201 8.16 -7.36 -0.65
N PHE A 202 8.86 -7.68 -1.73
CA PHE A 202 9.05 -6.83 -2.89
C PHE A 202 8.47 -7.53 -4.10
N GLN A 203 7.88 -6.75 -4.99
CA GLN A 203 7.42 -7.21 -6.29
C GLN A 203 8.27 -6.52 -7.37
N GLU A 204 8.97 -7.32 -8.16
CA GLU A 204 9.78 -6.81 -9.27
C GLU A 204 8.85 -6.36 -10.40
N PRO A 205 8.96 -5.12 -10.89
CA PRO A 205 8.16 -4.66 -12.03
C PRO A 205 8.39 -5.54 -13.26
N LEU A 206 7.35 -5.70 -14.08
CA LEU A 206 7.50 -6.27 -15.42
C LEU A 206 8.20 -5.23 -16.32
N GLU A 207 8.94 -5.69 -17.34
CA GLU A 207 9.45 -4.80 -18.38
C GLU A 207 8.26 -4.32 -19.24
N GLU A 208 8.31 -3.09 -19.77
CA GLU A 208 7.20 -2.45 -20.52
C GLU A 208 6.70 -3.31 -21.72
N GLU A 209 7.54 -4.18 -22.29
CA GLU A 209 7.14 -5.10 -23.36
C GLU A 209 6.35 -6.33 -22.86
N GLU A 210 6.15 -6.45 -21.54
CA GLU A 210 5.55 -7.60 -20.87
C GLU A 210 4.26 -7.28 -20.10
N ASP A 211 3.64 -6.12 -20.32
CA ASP A 211 2.42 -5.67 -19.60
C ASP A 211 1.21 -6.63 -19.74
N GLU A 212 1.20 -7.51 -20.74
CA GLU A 212 0.19 -8.58 -20.89
C GLU A 212 0.43 -9.81 -20.01
N LYS A 213 1.55 -9.87 -19.27
CA LYS A 213 1.90 -11.03 -18.41
C LYS A 213 1.33 -10.89 -17.00
N GLU A 214 1.18 -12.05 -16.35
CA GLU A 214 0.89 -12.10 -14.92
C GLU A 214 2.00 -11.38 -14.13
N PRO A 215 1.64 -10.54 -13.13
CA PRO A 215 2.63 -9.87 -12.28
C PRO A 215 3.60 -10.86 -11.64
N ASN A 216 4.87 -10.46 -11.50
CA ASN A 216 5.86 -11.27 -10.79
C ASN A 216 5.39 -11.60 -9.37
N SER A 217 5.62 -12.83 -8.92
CA SER A 217 5.33 -13.21 -7.53
C SER A 217 6.20 -12.40 -6.55
N PRO A 218 5.69 -12.06 -5.35
CA PRO A 218 6.49 -11.37 -4.35
C PRO A 218 7.70 -12.22 -3.91
N LEU A 219 8.73 -11.54 -3.45
CA LEU A 219 9.94 -12.13 -2.90
C LEU A 219 10.43 -11.36 -1.68
N MET A 220 11.14 -12.04 -0.78
CA MET A 220 11.77 -11.37 0.36
C MET A 220 13.19 -10.95 -0.03
N VAL A 221 13.54 -9.69 0.26
CA VAL A 221 14.85 -9.11 -0.06
C VAL A 221 15.60 -8.81 1.23
N PRO A 222 16.45 -9.74 1.71
CA PRO A 222 17.26 -9.52 2.90
C PRO A 222 18.05 -8.21 2.81
N ALA A 223 18.13 -7.48 3.91
CA ALA A 223 18.71 -6.15 4.06
C ALA A 223 17.87 -5.01 3.46
N ALA A 224 17.22 -5.17 2.31
CA ALA A 224 16.36 -4.12 1.76
C ALA A 224 15.09 -3.91 2.60
N ASP A 225 14.52 -5.00 3.10
CA ASP A 225 13.34 -5.01 3.98
C ASP A 225 13.60 -4.52 5.41
N ILE A 226 14.84 -4.13 5.73
CA ILE A 226 15.21 -3.45 6.98
C ILE A 226 14.93 -1.94 6.88
N LEU A 227 14.94 -1.35 5.68
CA LEU A 227 14.77 0.09 5.53
C LEU A 227 13.31 0.48 5.75
N ASN A 228 13.10 1.41 6.67
CA ASN A 228 11.79 2.04 6.90
C ASN A 228 11.38 2.92 5.70
N HIS A 229 10.10 3.28 5.65
CA HIS A 229 9.53 4.14 4.60
C HIS A 229 9.22 5.56 5.07
N LEU A 230 9.36 6.50 4.13
CA LEU A 230 8.73 7.80 4.12
C LEU A 230 8.35 8.16 2.67
N ALA A 231 7.29 8.94 2.46
CA ALA A 231 6.99 9.56 1.17
C ALA A 231 8.21 10.33 0.63
N ASN A 232 8.83 11.16 1.47
CA ASN A 232 10.10 11.84 1.20
C ASN A 232 11.32 10.94 1.53
N HIS A 233 11.42 9.82 0.82
CA HIS A 233 12.50 8.85 0.93
C HIS A 233 13.83 9.38 0.37
N ASN A 234 14.93 8.76 0.81
CA ASN A 234 16.29 9.15 0.40
C ASN A 234 17.10 8.00 -0.22
N ALA A 235 16.50 6.80 -0.35
CA ALA A 235 17.03 5.67 -1.08
C ALA A 235 15.93 4.91 -1.83
N ASN A 236 16.28 4.22 -2.91
CA ASN A 236 15.38 3.33 -3.64
C ASN A 236 16.10 2.06 -4.10
N LEU A 237 15.32 1.05 -4.45
CA LEU A 237 15.81 -0.24 -4.94
C LEU A 237 15.81 -0.27 -6.46
N GLU A 238 16.95 -0.61 -7.04
CA GLU A 238 17.14 -0.82 -8.47
C GLU A 238 17.32 -2.32 -8.76
N TYR A 239 16.63 -2.82 -9.78
CA TYR A 239 16.75 -4.19 -10.22
C TYR A 239 17.82 -4.32 -11.31
N SER A 240 18.62 -5.39 -11.26
CA SER A 240 19.59 -5.71 -12.28
C SER A 240 19.59 -7.22 -12.55
N PRO A 241 20.12 -7.70 -13.70
CA PRO A 241 20.08 -9.12 -14.03
C PRO A 241 20.70 -10.06 -12.98
N THR A 242 21.71 -9.58 -12.24
CA THR A 242 22.48 -10.41 -11.29
C THR A 242 22.21 -10.10 -9.82
N CYS A 243 21.73 -8.89 -9.49
CA CYS A 243 21.53 -8.43 -8.12
C CYS A 243 20.50 -7.30 -8.04
N LEU A 244 20.03 -7.01 -6.83
CA LEU A 244 19.24 -5.85 -6.48
C LEU A 244 20.14 -4.84 -5.77
N ARG A 245 20.02 -3.55 -6.08
CA ARG A 245 20.93 -2.50 -5.62
C ARG A 245 20.12 -1.45 -4.86
N MET A 246 20.46 -1.20 -3.61
CA MET A 246 19.88 -0.07 -2.87
C MET A 246 20.78 1.15 -3.06
N VAL A 247 20.24 2.23 -3.60
CA VAL A 247 21.02 3.42 -4.00
C VAL A 247 20.44 4.66 -3.31
N ALA A 248 21.31 5.56 -2.84
CA ALA A 248 20.89 6.84 -2.29
C ALA A 248 20.42 7.77 -3.42
N ILE A 249 19.24 8.37 -3.29
CA ILE A 249 18.69 9.34 -4.27
C ILE A 249 18.80 10.79 -3.77
N GLN A 250 19.07 10.98 -2.48
CA GLN A 250 19.29 12.29 -1.85
C GLN A 250 20.55 12.26 -0.99
N PRO A 251 21.14 13.43 -0.64
CA PRO A 251 22.23 13.46 0.33
C PRO A 251 21.75 13.00 1.71
N ILE A 252 22.44 12.03 2.32
CA ILE A 252 22.11 11.49 3.64
C ILE A 252 23.21 11.88 4.63
N PRO A 253 22.97 12.84 5.55
CA PRO A 253 24.00 13.24 6.49
C PRO A 253 24.29 12.15 7.52
N LYS A 254 25.53 12.13 8.04
CA LYS A 254 25.90 11.24 9.15
C LYS A 254 24.88 11.25 10.28
N GLY A 255 24.52 10.07 10.77
CA GLY A 255 23.57 9.83 11.85
C GLY A 255 22.09 9.89 11.44
N HIS A 256 21.77 10.18 10.18
CA HIS A 256 20.39 10.14 9.68
C HIS A 256 20.02 8.74 9.22
N GLU A 257 18.75 8.40 9.43
CA GLU A 257 18.16 7.16 8.93
C GLU A 257 18.02 7.20 7.40
N ILE A 258 18.19 6.03 6.81
CA ILE A 258 18.03 5.76 5.39
C ILE A 258 16.63 5.20 5.19
N PHE A 259 15.82 5.90 4.40
CA PHE A 259 14.44 5.56 4.11
C PHE A 259 14.31 5.10 2.67
N ASN A 260 13.69 3.94 2.50
CA ASN A 260 13.27 3.42 1.20
C ASN A 260 11.90 4.01 0.81
N THR A 261 11.51 3.87 -0.46
CA THR A 261 10.12 3.96 -0.88
C THR A 261 9.47 2.58 -0.95
N TYR A 262 8.25 2.45 -0.43
CA TYR A 262 7.41 1.26 -0.63
C TYR A 262 6.47 1.44 -1.83
N GLY A 263 6.55 2.59 -2.51
CA GLY A 263 5.63 3.01 -3.56
C GLY A 263 5.00 4.37 -3.24
N GLN A 264 4.12 4.83 -4.11
CA GLN A 264 3.28 6.00 -3.88
C GLN A 264 2.09 5.59 -3.00
N MET A 265 2.31 5.58 -1.69
CA MET A 265 1.37 4.99 -0.73
C MET A 265 0.59 6.05 0.05
N ALA A 266 -0.73 6.00 -0.03
CA ALA A 266 -1.61 6.75 0.84
C ALA A 266 -1.61 6.17 2.26
N ASN A 267 -1.99 6.98 3.26
CA ASN A 267 -2.00 6.54 4.66
C ASN A 267 -2.94 5.36 4.92
N TRP A 268 -4.04 5.25 4.17
CA TRP A 268 -4.95 4.10 4.28
C TRP A 268 -4.31 2.80 3.78
N GLN A 269 -3.47 2.87 2.75
CA GLN A 269 -2.69 1.72 2.24
C GLN A 269 -1.55 1.40 3.21
N LEU A 270 -0.83 2.41 3.72
CA LEU A 270 0.24 2.22 4.70
C LEU A 270 -0.27 1.49 5.94
N ILE A 271 -1.42 1.91 6.49
CA ILE A 271 -1.94 1.27 7.69
C ILE A 271 -2.43 -0.15 7.38
N HIS A 272 -3.06 -0.36 6.24
CA HIS A 272 -3.59 -1.65 5.80
C HIS A 272 -2.48 -2.68 5.56
N MET A 273 -1.46 -2.32 4.77
CA MET A 273 -0.41 -3.22 4.28
C MET A 273 0.81 -3.30 5.20
N TYR A 274 1.13 -2.21 5.93
CA TYR A 274 2.35 -2.09 6.74
C TYR A 274 2.10 -1.80 8.22
N GLY A 275 0.85 -1.50 8.63
CA GLY A 275 0.49 -1.30 10.03
C GLY A 275 0.90 0.04 10.63
N PHE A 276 1.19 1.06 9.81
CA PHE A 276 1.51 2.42 10.27
C PHE A 276 0.97 3.48 9.31
N ALA A 277 0.90 4.74 9.77
CA ALA A 277 0.61 5.92 8.95
C ALA A 277 1.67 7.00 9.18
N GLU A 278 1.89 7.84 8.18
CA GLU A 278 2.73 9.02 8.27
C GLU A 278 1.91 10.21 8.82
N PRO A 279 2.42 10.92 9.84
CA PRO A 279 1.67 11.99 10.46
C PRO A 279 1.52 13.19 9.51
N TYR A 280 0.37 13.86 9.52
CA TYR A 280 0.18 15.06 8.71
C TYR A 280 1.17 16.19 9.10
N PRO A 281 1.80 16.89 8.13
CA PRO A 281 1.58 16.84 6.68
C PRO A 281 2.60 15.98 5.91
N ASP A 282 3.30 15.05 6.57
CA ASP A 282 4.51 14.38 6.06
C ASP A 282 4.22 13.49 4.83
N ASN A 283 3.08 12.81 4.77
CA ASN A 283 2.70 12.04 3.59
C ASN A 283 2.27 12.97 2.44
N THR A 284 3.17 13.20 1.48
CA THR A 284 2.87 13.96 0.27
C THR A 284 2.06 13.17 -0.75
N ASN A 285 2.05 11.85 -0.62
CA ASN A 285 1.40 10.91 -1.53
C ASN A 285 0.03 10.45 -1.00
N ASP A 286 -0.50 11.13 0.02
CA ASP A 286 -1.78 10.79 0.61
C ASP A 286 -2.93 11.01 -0.38
N THR A 287 -3.93 10.14 -0.34
CA THR A 287 -5.08 10.17 -1.24
C THR A 287 -6.39 10.01 -0.49
N ALA A 288 -7.49 10.40 -1.14
CA ALA A 288 -8.85 10.09 -0.73
C ALA A 288 -9.62 9.47 -1.89
N ASP A 289 -10.42 8.46 -1.58
CA ASP A 289 -11.18 7.73 -2.57
C ASP A 289 -12.62 8.23 -2.67
N ILE A 290 -13.12 8.41 -3.88
CA ILE A 290 -14.55 8.58 -4.17
C ILE A 290 -14.99 7.31 -4.90
N GLN A 291 -15.79 6.48 -4.23
CA GLN A 291 -16.32 5.26 -4.84
C GLN A 291 -17.05 5.61 -6.14
N MET A 292 -16.78 4.88 -7.22
CA MET A 292 -17.33 5.19 -8.54
C MET A 292 -18.86 5.19 -8.49
N VAL A 293 -19.45 4.23 -7.76
CA VAL A 293 -20.90 4.15 -7.53
C VAL A 293 -21.48 5.34 -6.76
N THR A 294 -20.69 6.06 -5.96
CA THR A 294 -21.11 7.30 -5.29
C THR A 294 -21.29 8.43 -6.30
N VAL A 295 -20.48 8.48 -7.36
CA VAL A 295 -20.67 9.46 -8.45
C VAL A 295 -21.95 9.15 -9.22
N ARG A 296 -22.23 7.87 -9.49
CA ARG A 296 -23.53 7.43 -10.04
C ARG A 296 -24.69 7.84 -9.13
N GLU A 297 -24.56 7.64 -7.83
CA GLU A 297 -25.60 8.02 -6.86
C GLU A 297 -25.84 9.53 -6.86
N ALA A 298 -24.78 10.35 -6.83
CA ALA A 298 -24.89 11.81 -6.92
C ALA A 298 -25.63 12.24 -8.20
N ALA A 299 -25.28 11.64 -9.35
CA ALA A 299 -25.94 11.91 -10.61
C ALA A 299 -27.43 11.50 -10.56
N LEU A 300 -27.76 10.36 -9.95
CA LEU A 300 -29.14 9.89 -9.79
C LEU A 300 -29.97 10.82 -8.89
N GLN A 301 -29.39 11.38 -7.82
CA GLN A 301 -30.08 12.33 -6.94
C GLN A 301 -30.52 13.61 -7.67
N GLY A 302 -29.83 13.97 -8.78
CA GLY A 302 -30.19 15.10 -9.64
C GLY A 302 -31.37 14.85 -10.59
N THR A 303 -31.76 13.59 -10.80
CA THR A 303 -32.84 13.21 -11.75
C THR A 303 -34.23 13.36 -11.14
N LYS A 304 -35.20 13.82 -11.93
CA LYS A 304 -36.59 14.04 -11.48
C LYS A 304 -37.60 13.05 -12.03
N VAL A 305 -37.32 12.50 -13.22
CA VAL A 305 -38.23 11.61 -13.93
C VAL A 305 -37.56 10.28 -14.28
N GLU A 306 -38.37 9.23 -14.41
CA GLU A 306 -37.87 7.87 -14.65
C GLU A 306 -37.06 7.75 -15.95
N ALA A 307 -37.44 8.50 -16.99
CA ALA A 307 -36.70 8.51 -18.25
C ALA A 307 -35.25 9.02 -18.11
N GLU A 308 -35.00 10.00 -17.23
CA GLU A 308 -33.64 10.51 -16.95
C GLU A 308 -32.81 9.46 -16.21
N ARG A 309 -33.43 8.72 -15.28
CA ARG A 309 -32.77 7.63 -14.56
C ARG A 309 -32.33 6.51 -15.49
N LEU A 310 -33.22 6.08 -16.39
CA LEU A 310 -32.91 5.05 -17.38
C LEU A 310 -31.77 5.47 -18.31
N LEU A 311 -31.77 6.73 -18.77
CA LEU A 311 -30.66 7.27 -19.56
C LEU A 311 -29.33 7.29 -18.77
N LEU A 312 -29.38 7.58 -17.47
CA LEU A 312 -28.19 7.58 -16.63
C LEU A 312 -27.62 6.18 -16.45
N TYR A 313 -28.45 5.16 -16.26
CA TYR A 313 -27.99 3.77 -16.25
C TYR A 313 -27.40 3.37 -17.61
N GLU A 314 -27.98 3.81 -18.72
CA GLU A 314 -27.41 3.56 -20.05
C GLU A 314 -26.01 4.19 -20.22
N ARG A 315 -25.81 5.40 -19.66
CA ARG A 315 -24.49 6.06 -19.61
C ARG A 315 -23.50 5.30 -18.73
N TRP A 316 -23.96 4.80 -17.58
CA TRP A 316 -23.15 4.00 -16.67
C TRP A 316 -22.70 2.70 -17.32
N ASP A 317 -23.62 1.95 -17.94
CA ASP A 317 -23.32 0.71 -18.66
C ASP A 317 -22.33 0.94 -19.81
N PHE A 318 -22.38 2.10 -20.45
CA PHE A 318 -21.42 2.49 -21.47
C PHE A 318 -20.03 2.75 -20.88
N LEU A 319 -19.93 3.48 -19.76
CA LEU A 319 -18.66 3.66 -19.05
C LEU A 319 -18.06 2.34 -18.57
N CYS A 320 -18.88 1.39 -18.12
CA CYS A 320 -18.42 0.04 -17.78
C CYS A 320 -17.85 -0.71 -18.99
N LYS A 321 -18.44 -0.54 -20.18
CA LYS A 321 -17.92 -1.14 -21.42
C LYS A 321 -16.60 -0.53 -21.88
N LEU A 322 -16.38 0.74 -21.55
CA LEU A 322 -15.10 1.43 -21.78
C LEU A 322 -14.07 1.14 -20.67
N GLU A 323 -14.41 0.32 -19.67
CA GLU A 323 -13.56 0.02 -18.51
C GLU A 323 -13.16 1.26 -17.69
N MET A 324 -13.90 2.37 -17.85
CA MET A 324 -13.69 3.62 -17.12
C MET A 324 -14.28 3.59 -15.70
N VAL A 325 -15.27 2.73 -15.47
CA VAL A 325 -15.89 2.54 -14.15
C VAL A 325 -16.25 1.08 -13.87
N GLY A 326 -16.28 0.72 -12.59
CA GLY A 326 -16.76 -0.58 -12.11
C GLY A 326 -17.55 -0.46 -10.81
N GLU A 327 -18.21 -1.54 -10.40
CA GLU A 327 -19.02 -1.56 -9.17
C GLU A 327 -18.17 -1.58 -7.88
N GLU A 328 -16.92 -2.04 -7.95
CA GLU A 328 -15.98 -2.07 -6.80
C GLU A 328 -14.86 -1.02 -6.93
N GLY A 329 -14.87 -0.19 -7.98
CA GLY A 329 -13.81 0.78 -8.24
C GLY A 329 -14.01 2.11 -7.52
N ALA A 330 -12.92 2.87 -7.39
CA ALA A 330 -12.92 4.22 -6.83
C ALA A 330 -12.08 5.17 -7.68
N PHE A 331 -12.49 6.43 -7.73
CA PHE A 331 -11.65 7.51 -8.22
C PHE A 331 -10.70 7.96 -7.11
N VAL A 332 -9.40 8.07 -7.44
CA VAL A 332 -8.35 8.34 -6.46
C VAL A 332 -7.93 9.81 -6.54
N ILE A 333 -8.24 10.57 -5.48
CA ILE A 333 -7.96 12.00 -5.40
C ILE A 333 -6.68 12.22 -4.59
N GLY A 334 -5.63 12.74 -5.23
CA GLY A 334 -4.39 13.14 -4.56
C GLY A 334 -4.45 14.55 -3.98
N ARG A 335 -3.33 15.00 -3.41
CA ARG A 335 -3.21 16.35 -2.83
C ARG A 335 -3.13 17.46 -3.87
N GLU A 336 -2.55 17.19 -5.03
CA GLU A 336 -2.28 18.16 -6.09
C GLU A 336 -2.99 17.84 -7.42
N GLU A 337 -3.33 16.57 -7.64
CA GLU A 337 -3.97 16.07 -8.85
C GLU A 337 -4.84 14.84 -8.56
N VAL A 338 -5.73 14.51 -9.48
CA VAL A 338 -6.47 13.24 -9.48
C VAL A 338 -5.59 12.17 -10.14
N LEU A 339 -5.41 11.02 -9.49
CA LEU A 339 -4.55 9.95 -10.02
C LEU A 339 -5.27 9.08 -11.07
N THR A 340 -6.60 8.93 -10.95
CA THR A 340 -7.47 8.30 -11.96
C THR A 340 -8.07 9.39 -12.86
N GLU A 341 -7.21 10.16 -13.51
CA GLU A 341 -7.59 11.38 -14.23
C GLU A 341 -8.49 11.07 -15.43
N GLU A 342 -8.09 10.12 -16.26
CA GLU A 342 -8.82 9.69 -17.46
C GLU A 342 -10.20 9.14 -17.11
N GLU A 343 -10.28 8.25 -16.11
CA GLU A 343 -11.51 7.61 -15.69
C GLU A 343 -12.50 8.64 -15.13
N LEU A 344 -12.03 9.58 -14.30
CA LEU A 344 -12.89 10.60 -13.71
C LEU A 344 -13.32 11.63 -14.76
N ALA A 345 -12.41 12.11 -15.60
CA ALA A 345 -12.73 13.07 -16.66
C ALA A 345 -13.77 12.50 -17.64
N THR A 346 -13.56 11.25 -18.09
CA THR A 346 -14.48 10.55 -18.99
C THR A 346 -15.84 10.31 -18.32
N THR A 347 -15.85 9.95 -17.03
CA THR A 347 -17.09 9.78 -16.27
C THR A 347 -17.88 11.09 -16.16
N LEU A 348 -17.23 12.20 -15.81
CA LEU A 348 -17.87 13.52 -15.74
C LEU A 348 -18.40 13.95 -17.11
N LYS A 349 -17.64 13.73 -18.18
CA LYS A 349 -18.04 14.02 -19.56
C LYS A 349 -19.31 13.26 -19.94
N VAL A 350 -19.29 11.93 -19.83
CA VAL A 350 -20.41 11.06 -20.23
C VAL A 350 -21.65 11.28 -19.37
N LEU A 351 -21.50 11.47 -18.06
CA LEU A 351 -22.65 11.69 -17.18
C LEU A 351 -23.28 13.08 -17.36
N CYS A 352 -22.51 14.10 -17.77
CA CYS A 352 -23.01 15.47 -17.89
C CYS A 352 -23.29 15.96 -19.32
N MET A 353 -22.91 15.23 -20.37
CA MET A 353 -23.20 15.64 -21.75
C MET A 353 -24.71 15.60 -22.07
N PRO A 354 -25.20 16.39 -23.04
CA PRO A 354 -26.56 16.29 -23.57
C PRO A 354 -26.92 14.89 -24.09
N ALA A 355 -28.22 14.57 -24.12
CA ALA A 355 -28.70 13.24 -24.56
C ALA A 355 -28.52 12.97 -26.06
N GLU A 356 -28.50 14.01 -26.89
CA GLU A 356 -28.16 13.89 -28.32
C GLU A 356 -26.66 13.62 -28.50
N GLU A 357 -25.80 14.40 -27.81
CA GLU A 357 -24.34 14.23 -27.83
C GLU A 357 -23.93 12.82 -27.36
N PHE A 358 -24.57 12.29 -26.31
CA PHE A 358 -24.32 10.92 -25.86
C PHE A 358 -24.66 9.85 -26.91
N ARG A 359 -25.71 10.05 -27.71
CA ARG A 359 -26.06 9.11 -28.78
C ARG A 359 -24.99 9.09 -29.86
N GLU A 360 -24.53 10.26 -30.27
CA GLU A 360 -23.44 10.38 -31.25
C GLU A 360 -22.11 9.80 -30.70
N PHE A 361 -21.77 10.12 -29.46
CA PHE A 361 -20.57 9.61 -28.78
C PHE A 361 -20.57 8.08 -28.66
N LYS A 362 -21.74 7.51 -28.32
CA LYS A 362 -21.93 6.06 -28.24
C LYS A 362 -21.83 5.38 -29.60
N ASP A 363 -22.40 5.97 -30.65
CA ASP A 363 -22.34 5.43 -32.02
C ASP A 363 -20.89 5.44 -32.58
N GLN A 364 -20.05 6.35 -32.10
CA GLN A 364 -18.62 6.44 -32.42
C GLN A 364 -17.74 5.58 -31.49
N ASN A 365 -18.32 4.73 -30.64
CA ASN A 365 -17.61 3.95 -29.61
C ASN A 365 -16.71 4.79 -28.68
N GLY A 366 -17.10 6.04 -28.41
CA GLY A 366 -16.32 6.96 -27.58
C GLY A 366 -15.09 7.57 -28.24
N TRP A 367 -14.90 7.36 -29.55
CA TRP A 367 -13.84 8.02 -30.32
C TRP A 367 -14.31 9.41 -30.75
N GLU A 368 -13.53 10.44 -30.46
CA GLU A 368 -13.67 11.77 -31.07
C GLU A 368 -12.46 12.03 -31.99
N ASP A 369 -12.73 12.55 -33.20
CA ASP A 369 -11.70 13.00 -34.16
C ASP A 369 -11.02 14.33 -33.73
N ASP A 370 -11.50 14.96 -32.65
CA ASP A 370 -11.06 16.28 -32.24
C ASP A 370 -10.02 16.24 -31.12
N LYS A 371 -8.93 16.97 -31.36
CA LYS A 371 -7.91 17.41 -30.40
C LYS A 371 -8.53 18.37 -29.37
N SER A 372 -9.60 17.95 -28.70
CA SER A 372 -10.17 18.72 -27.58
C SER A 372 -9.17 18.69 -26.43
N GLU A 373 -8.99 19.85 -25.79
CA GLU A 373 -8.11 20.03 -24.64
C GLU A 373 -8.39 18.90 -23.64
N GLU A 374 -7.40 18.05 -23.36
CA GLU A 374 -7.48 17.12 -22.23
C GLU A 374 -7.72 17.96 -20.98
N ASP A 375 -8.96 17.92 -20.47
CA ASP A 375 -9.38 18.65 -19.29
C ASP A 375 -8.64 18.07 -18.09
N SER A 376 -7.45 18.62 -17.81
CA SER A 376 -6.64 18.15 -16.70
C SER A 376 -7.36 18.34 -15.36
N LEU A 377 -7.22 17.38 -14.46
CA LEU A 377 -7.83 17.36 -13.13
C LEU A 377 -6.81 17.69 -12.03
N THR A 378 -5.92 18.64 -12.31
CA THR A 378 -5.07 19.27 -11.29
C THR A 378 -5.87 20.23 -10.42
N ILE A 379 -5.35 20.55 -9.23
CA ILE A 379 -5.93 21.58 -8.35
C ILE A 379 -6.10 22.95 -9.02
N THR A 380 -5.31 23.24 -10.08
CA THR A 380 -5.38 24.50 -10.83
C THR A 380 -6.46 24.51 -11.91
N ASP A 381 -6.86 23.34 -12.38
CA ASP A 381 -7.76 23.18 -13.53
C ASP A 381 -9.19 22.79 -13.11
N ILE A 382 -9.35 22.10 -11.97
CA ILE A 382 -10.68 21.77 -11.40
C ILE A 382 -11.63 22.98 -11.32
N PRO A 383 -11.22 24.20 -10.89
CA PRO A 383 -12.09 25.37 -10.88
C PRO A 383 -12.54 25.86 -12.26
N LYS A 384 -11.82 25.49 -13.33
CA LYS A 384 -12.08 25.89 -14.72
C LYS A 384 -13.04 24.94 -15.43
N LEU A 385 -13.30 23.76 -14.88
CA LEU A 385 -14.21 22.77 -15.44
C LEU A 385 -15.63 23.31 -15.62
N LYS A 386 -16.37 22.67 -16.54
CA LYS A 386 -17.79 22.95 -16.80
C LYS A 386 -18.59 22.93 -15.49
N ALA A 387 -19.54 23.85 -15.34
CA ALA A 387 -20.32 23.99 -14.11
C ALA A 387 -21.07 22.71 -13.71
N SER A 388 -21.58 21.94 -14.70
CA SER A 388 -22.23 20.65 -14.46
C SER A 388 -21.26 19.60 -13.88
N TRP A 389 -20.02 19.57 -14.36
CA TRP A 389 -18.98 18.64 -13.87
C TRP A 389 -18.60 18.98 -12.44
N ARG A 390 -18.36 20.28 -12.16
CA ARG A 390 -18.05 20.75 -10.81
C ARG A 390 -19.19 20.46 -9.83
N GLN A 391 -20.44 20.62 -10.25
CA GLN A 391 -21.60 20.31 -9.42
C GLN A 391 -21.71 18.81 -9.12
N LEU A 392 -21.58 17.94 -10.13
CA LEU A 392 -21.61 16.48 -9.91
C LEU A 392 -20.47 16.02 -9.00
N LEU A 393 -19.26 16.52 -9.23
CA LEU A 393 -18.11 16.21 -8.40
C LEU A 393 -18.30 16.70 -6.96
N ARG A 394 -18.84 17.92 -6.78
CA ARG A 394 -19.19 18.49 -5.48
C ARG A 394 -20.16 17.60 -4.72
N ASP A 395 -21.25 17.18 -5.37
CA ASP A 395 -22.28 16.35 -4.74
C ASP A 395 -21.73 14.97 -4.37
N SER A 396 -20.89 14.40 -5.23
CA SER A 396 -20.17 13.15 -4.96
C SER A 396 -19.26 13.25 -3.73
N VAL A 397 -18.49 14.33 -3.61
CA VAL A 397 -17.64 14.60 -2.43
C VAL A 397 -18.47 14.73 -1.15
N LEU A 398 -19.63 15.39 -1.22
CA LEU A 398 -20.52 15.52 -0.07
C LEU A 398 -21.07 14.15 0.39
N LEU A 399 -21.46 13.28 -0.54
CA LEU A 399 -21.87 11.91 -0.21
C LEU A 399 -20.71 11.11 0.39
N THR A 400 -19.50 11.20 -0.18
CA THR A 400 -18.31 10.54 0.37
C THR A 400 -18.01 11.00 1.80
N LEU A 401 -18.07 12.30 2.08
CA LEU A 401 -17.84 12.84 3.43
C LEU A 401 -18.87 12.34 4.46
N GLN A 402 -20.10 12.02 4.04
CA GLN A 402 -21.14 11.46 4.91
C GLN A 402 -20.87 10.02 5.35
N THR A 403 -19.97 9.30 4.66
CA THR A 403 -19.61 7.92 5.04
C THR A 403 -18.78 7.85 6.32
N TYR A 404 -18.10 8.94 6.70
CA TYR A 404 -17.28 9.03 7.90
C TYR A 404 -18.12 9.31 9.14
N ALA A 405 -17.68 8.81 10.29
CA ALA A 405 -18.40 8.96 11.56
C ALA A 405 -18.47 10.40 12.10
N THR A 406 -17.47 11.23 11.79
CA THR A 406 -17.36 12.62 12.27
C THR A 406 -16.95 13.56 11.14
N ASP A 407 -17.12 14.87 11.31
CA ASP A 407 -16.64 15.86 10.35
C ASP A 407 -15.12 16.12 10.47
N LEU A 408 -14.58 16.89 9.53
CA LEU A 408 -13.18 17.31 9.53
C LEU A 408 -12.85 18.19 10.75
N LYS A 409 -13.81 19.02 11.21
CA LYS A 409 -13.58 19.96 12.32
C LYS A 409 -13.28 19.22 13.62
N THR A 410 -14.03 18.16 13.91
CA THR A 410 -13.80 17.29 15.08
C THR A 410 -12.39 16.69 15.06
N GLU A 411 -11.93 16.21 13.91
CA GLU A 411 -10.60 15.61 13.75
C GLU A 411 -9.48 16.65 13.83
N GLN A 412 -9.70 17.82 13.22
CA GLN A 412 -8.79 18.95 13.29
C GLN A 412 -8.56 19.41 14.74
N ASP A 413 -9.63 19.49 15.54
CA ASP A 413 -9.56 19.94 16.92
C ASP A 413 -8.80 18.92 17.80
N LEU A 414 -9.01 17.62 17.57
CA LEU A 414 -8.24 16.55 18.21
C LEU A 414 -6.75 16.61 17.84
N LEU A 415 -6.44 16.78 16.55
CA LEU A 415 -5.06 16.80 16.06
C LEU A 415 -4.30 18.07 16.50
N SER A 416 -4.98 19.22 16.57
CA SER A 416 -4.39 20.49 17.01
C SER A 416 -4.14 20.55 18.52
N ASN A 417 -4.94 19.83 19.33
CA ASN A 417 -4.72 19.73 20.75
C ASN A 417 -3.71 18.62 21.09
N LYS A 418 -2.46 18.99 21.33
CA LYS A 418 -1.36 18.05 21.62
C LYS A 418 -1.59 17.18 22.85
N GLU A 419 -2.27 17.68 23.87
CA GLU A 419 -2.56 16.90 25.09
C GLU A 419 -3.66 15.87 24.81
N ALA A 420 -4.72 16.28 24.11
CA ALA A 420 -5.78 15.38 23.69
C ALA A 420 -5.26 14.29 22.74
N TYR A 421 -4.47 14.67 21.73
CA TYR A 421 -3.86 13.72 20.79
C TYR A 421 -2.93 12.72 21.51
N ALA A 422 -2.11 13.20 22.46
CA ALA A 422 -1.22 12.33 23.23
C ALA A 422 -1.94 11.38 24.19
N ALA A 423 -3.18 11.70 24.58
CA ALA A 423 -4.02 10.85 25.42
C ALA A 423 -4.72 9.72 24.63
N LEU A 424 -4.79 9.83 23.30
CA LEU A 424 -5.31 8.76 22.44
C LEU A 424 -4.38 7.54 22.48
N SER A 425 -4.96 6.35 22.41
CA SER A 425 -4.22 5.12 22.16
C SER A 425 -3.49 5.17 20.82
N TRP A 426 -2.50 4.29 20.64
CA TRP A 426 -1.75 4.20 19.38
C TRP A 426 -2.68 3.99 18.17
N ARG A 427 -3.65 3.06 18.27
CA ARG A 427 -4.60 2.76 17.18
C ARG A 427 -5.48 3.96 16.84
N GLU A 428 -5.94 4.69 17.86
CA GLU A 428 -6.72 5.92 17.68
C GLU A 428 -5.91 7.02 16.99
N GLN A 429 -4.63 7.18 17.35
CA GLN A 429 -3.73 8.12 16.68
C GLN A 429 -3.51 7.75 15.21
N GLN A 430 -3.21 6.48 14.92
CA GLN A 430 -3.01 6.00 13.54
C GLN A 430 -4.27 6.20 12.70
N ALA A 431 -5.43 5.78 13.21
CA ALA A 431 -6.70 5.94 12.51
C ALA A 431 -7.08 7.42 12.32
N LEU A 432 -6.75 8.30 13.28
CA LEU A 432 -6.97 9.74 13.14
C LEU A 432 -6.12 10.33 12.01
N GLN A 433 -4.86 9.92 11.84
CA GLN A 433 -4.02 10.41 10.73
C GLN A 433 -4.61 10.05 9.36
N VAL A 434 -5.10 8.81 9.22
CA VAL A 434 -5.74 8.32 7.99
C VAL A 434 -6.99 9.13 7.66
N ARG A 435 -7.95 9.21 8.61
CA ARG A 435 -9.22 9.93 8.39
C ARG A 435 -8.99 11.42 8.13
N TYR A 436 -8.09 12.04 8.88
CA TYR A 436 -7.80 13.46 8.75
C TYR A 436 -7.17 13.78 7.39
N GLY A 437 -6.20 12.98 6.92
CA GLY A 437 -5.59 13.13 5.61
C GLY A 437 -6.62 13.08 4.48
N GLN A 438 -7.46 12.04 4.48
CA GLN A 438 -8.52 11.87 3.49
C GLN A 438 -9.53 13.02 3.50
N LYS A 439 -10.03 13.42 4.68
CA LYS A 439 -11.00 14.52 4.78
C LYS A 439 -10.41 15.86 4.38
N MET A 440 -9.13 16.11 4.65
CA MET A 440 -8.46 17.33 4.19
C MET A 440 -8.47 17.42 2.66
N ILE A 441 -8.18 16.31 1.97
CA ILE A 441 -8.21 16.24 0.49
C ILE A 441 -9.64 16.45 -0.03
N LEU A 442 -10.63 15.73 0.53
CA LEU A 442 -12.04 15.86 0.14
C LEU A 442 -12.58 17.29 0.36
N HIS A 443 -12.29 17.90 1.50
CA HIS A 443 -12.68 19.29 1.76
C HIS A 443 -11.98 20.27 0.83
N ARG A 444 -10.72 20.02 0.45
CA ARG A 444 -10.02 20.84 -0.54
C ARG A 444 -10.71 20.76 -1.90
N LEU A 445 -11.08 19.55 -2.34
CA LEU A 445 -11.85 19.35 -3.57
C LEU A 445 -13.22 20.06 -3.51
N LEU A 446 -13.87 20.07 -2.34
CA LEU A 446 -15.12 20.79 -2.11
C LEU A 446 -14.96 22.32 -2.20
N GLU A 447 -13.77 22.87 -1.97
CA GLU A 447 -13.48 24.29 -2.19
C GLU A 447 -13.26 24.62 -3.67
N LEU A 448 -12.57 23.73 -4.40
CA LEU A 448 -12.24 23.91 -5.81
C LEU A 448 -13.46 23.78 -6.73
N THR A 449 -14.48 23.03 -6.29
CA THR A 449 -15.73 22.78 -7.03
C THR A 449 -16.85 23.78 -6.72
N ARG A 450 -16.54 24.92 -6.08
CA ARG A 450 -17.52 25.94 -5.68
C ARG A 450 -18.08 26.80 -6.81
#